data_AF-A0A7Y2YU45-F1
#
_entry.id   AF-A0A7Y2YU45-F1
#
_cell.length_a   1.000
_cell.length_b   1.000
_cell.length_c   1.000
_cell.angle_alpha   90.00
_cell.angle_beta   90.00
_cell.angle_gamma   90.00
#
_symmetry.space_group_name_H-M   'P 1'
#
loop_
_entity.id
_entity.type
_entity.pdbx_description
1 polymer ?
#
loop_
_entity_poly.entity_id
_entity_poly.type
_entity_poly.pdbx_seq_one_letter_code
_entity_poly.pdbx_strand_id
1 'polypeptide(L)' 'MTVIKADNDTWTAQLGDLGRDGARTVVFFCSSNGQRPYRVAEVPAERFSSQEDLARLPENELRALFGETTSMGAPRSYD' A
#
# COMPACT_ATOMS: atom_id res chain seq x y z
N MET A 1 6.06 4.10 10.93
CA MET A 1 4.75 3.80 10.29
C MET A 1 4.37 5.00 9.48
N THR A 2 3.92 4.80 8.24
CA THR A 2 3.65 5.88 7.29
C THR A 2 2.15 5.93 7.02
N VAL A 3 1.54 7.10 7.18
CA VAL A 3 0.08 7.26 7.15
C VAL A 3 -0.28 8.30 6.09
N ILE A 4 -1.33 8.03 5.30
CA ILE A 4 -1.88 8.94 4.31
C ILE A 4 -3.40 9.06 4.46
N LYS A 5 -3.95 10.18 3.98
CA LYS A 5 -5.39 10.37 3.81
C LYS A 5 -5.75 10.25 2.33
N ALA A 6 -6.63 9.30 2.00
CA ALA A 6 -7.10 9.04 0.64
C ALA A 6 -8.53 8.47 0.69
N ASP A 7 -9.36 8.77 -0.31
CA ASP A 7 -10.77 8.31 -0.37
C ASP A 7 -11.59 8.69 0.89
N ASN A 8 -11.33 9.84 1.52
CA ASN A 8 -11.90 10.24 2.83
C ASN A 8 -11.53 9.32 4.02
N ASP A 9 -10.67 8.32 3.81
CA ASP A 9 -10.20 7.38 4.82
C ASP A 9 -8.73 7.59 5.18
N THR A 10 -8.34 7.06 6.35
CA THR A 10 -6.93 7.02 6.78
C THR A 10 -6.33 5.67 6.42
N TRP A 11 -5.23 5.68 5.67
CA TRP A 11 -4.53 4.51 5.20
C TRP A 11 -3.12 4.44 5.77
N THR A 12 -2.72 3.28 6.25
CA THR A 12 -1.36 3.02 6.75
C THR A 12 -0.60 2.20 5.73
N ALA A 13 0.51 2.73 5.22
CA ALA A 13 1.40 2.05 4.30
C ALA A 13 2.45 1.23 5.06
N GLN A 14 2.64 -0.02 4.64
CA GLN A 14 3.72 -0.90 5.08
C GLN A 14 4.41 -1.53 3.87
N LEU A 15 5.72 -1.73 3.99
CA LEU A 15 6.48 -2.47 2.99
C LEU A 15 6.41 -3.95 3.34
N GLY A 16 5.84 -4.74 2.45
CA GLY A 16 5.85 -6.19 2.50
C GLY A 16 7.16 -6.77 1.98
N ASP A 17 7.25 -8.09 2.04
CA ASP A 17 8.40 -8.86 1.58
C ASP A 17 8.68 -8.72 0.07
N LEU A 18 9.90 -9.10 -0.31
CA LEU A 18 10.28 -9.29 -1.71
C LEU A 18 9.39 -10.38 -2.34
N GLY A 19 8.62 -9.98 -3.35
CA GLY A 19 7.88 -10.88 -4.22
C GLY A 19 8.80 -11.70 -5.12
N ARG A 20 8.20 -12.62 -5.88
CA ARG A 20 8.93 -13.63 -6.67
C ARG A 20 9.78 -13.08 -7.82
N ASP A 21 9.57 -11.83 -8.23
CA ASP A 21 10.19 -11.23 -9.42
C ASP A 21 11.16 -10.08 -9.09
N GLY A 22 11.62 -9.97 -7.84
CA GLY A 22 12.43 -8.81 -7.43
C GLY A 22 11.64 -7.51 -7.32
N ALA A 23 10.31 -7.59 -7.30
CA ALA A 23 9.43 -6.52 -6.86
C ALA A 23 9.18 -6.64 -5.35
N ARG A 24 8.91 -5.51 -4.69
CA ARG A 24 8.32 -5.47 -3.34
C ARG A 24 6.87 -5.10 -3.42
N THR A 25 6.14 -5.43 -2.38
CA THR A 25 4.73 -5.05 -2.27
C THR A 25 4.58 -3.98 -1.21
N VAL A 26 3.94 -2.87 -1.53
CA VAL A 26 3.48 -1.89 -0.55
C VAL A 26 2.03 -2.20 -0.24
N VAL A 27 1.72 -2.45 1.04
CA VAL A 27 0.37 -2.74 1.50
C VAL A 27 -0.18 -1.53 2.24
N PHE A 28 -1.36 -1.07 1.82
CA PHE A 28 -2.10 0.02 2.43
C PHE A 28 -3.30 -0.53 3.18
N PHE A 29 -3.32 -0.33 4.50
CA PHE A 29 -4.41 -0.78 5.37
C PHE A 29 -5.31 0.39 5.75
N CYS A 30 -6.62 0.27 5.50
CA CYS A 30 -7.57 1.27 5.98
C CYS A 30 -7.77 1.14 7.50
N SER A 31 -7.52 2.23 8.24
CA SER A 31 -7.74 2.33 9.69
C SER A 31 -9.12 2.88 10.07
N SER A 32 -9.86 3.47 9.12
CA SER A 32 -11.08 4.26 9.45
C SER A 32 -12.32 3.43 9.77
N ASN A 33 -12.63 2.36 9.01
CA ASN A 33 -14.03 1.92 8.88
C ASN A 33 -14.37 0.48 9.27
N GLY A 34 -13.47 -0.25 9.96
CA GLY A 34 -13.78 -1.59 10.49
C GLY A 34 -13.98 -2.71 9.44
N GLN A 35 -14.26 -2.37 8.18
CA GLN A 35 -14.31 -3.28 7.03
C GLN A 35 -12.93 -3.79 6.60
N ARG A 36 -11.85 -3.17 7.12
CA ARG A 36 -10.43 -3.51 6.88
C ARG A 36 -10.09 -3.81 5.40
N PRO A 37 -10.49 -2.98 4.43
CA PRO A 37 -9.97 -3.12 3.09
C PRO A 37 -8.45 -2.89 3.11
N TYR A 38 -7.73 -3.72 2.37
CA TYR A 38 -6.31 -3.55 2.10
C TYR A 38 -6.10 -3.35 0.61
N ARG A 39 -5.19 -2.47 0.25
CA ARG A 39 -4.75 -2.27 -1.13
C ARG A 39 -3.28 -2.60 -1.26
N VAL A 40 -2.87 -3.10 -2.41
CA VAL A 40 -1.47 -3.47 -2.67
C VAL A 40 -0.98 -2.75 -3.92
N ALA A 41 0.25 -2.25 -3.85
CA ALA A 41 1.00 -1.74 -4.99
C ALA A 41 2.27 -2.57 -5.11
N GLU A 42 2.54 -3.07 -6.31
CA GLU A 42 3.82 -3.68 -6.63
C GLU A 42 4.78 -2.57 -7.03
N VAL A 43 5.93 -2.54 -6.36
CA VAL A 43 6.97 -1.54 -6.58
C VAL A 43 8.28 -2.26 -6.86
N PRO A 44 9.13 -1.76 -7.76
CA PRO A 44 10.41 -2.41 -8.02
C PRO A 44 11.29 -2.36 -6.76
N ALA A 45 11.95 -3.45 -6.39
CA ALA A 45 12.68 -3.52 -5.11
C ALA A 45 13.87 -2.55 -5.04
N GLU A 46 14.42 -2.14 -6.19
CA GLU A 46 15.40 -1.07 -6.31
C GLU A 46 14.89 0.28 -5.83
N ARG A 47 13.56 0.51 -5.88
CA ARG A 47 12.97 1.77 -5.45
C ARG A 47 12.70 1.84 -3.96
N PHE A 48 12.52 0.69 -3.28
CA PHE A 48 12.27 0.64 -1.84
C PHE A 48 13.05 -0.50 -1.18
N SER A 49 14.23 -0.18 -0.65
CA SER A 49 15.09 -1.18 0.00
C SER A 49 14.68 -1.52 1.44
N SER A 50 13.90 -0.66 2.10
CA SER A 50 13.50 -0.80 3.51
C SER A 50 12.22 -0.03 3.82
N GLN A 51 11.54 -0.40 4.93
CA GLN A 51 10.40 0.36 5.48
C GLN A 51 10.75 1.85 5.71
N GLU A 52 12.00 2.15 6.07
CA GLU A 52 12.49 3.53 6.23
C GLU A 52 12.46 4.32 4.93
N ASP A 53 12.70 3.67 3.80
CA ASP A 53 12.68 4.31 2.49
C ASP A 53 11.24 4.72 2.12
N LEU A 54 10.29 3.81 2.36
CA LEU A 54 8.86 4.09 2.26
C LEU A 54 8.41 5.22 3.23
N ALA A 55 9.01 5.31 4.42
CA ALA A 55 8.71 6.35 5.40
C ALA A 55 9.34 7.71 5.09
N ARG A 56 10.39 7.74 4.26
CA ARG A 56 11.02 8.98 3.77
C ARG A 56 10.29 9.57 2.57
N LEU A 57 9.40 8.81 1.93
CA LEU A 57 8.60 9.34 0.83
C LEU A 57 7.75 10.53 1.29
N PRO A 58 7.66 11.57 0.47
CA PRO A 58 6.68 12.63 0.70
C PRO A 58 5.26 12.08 0.54
N GLU A 59 4.31 12.68 1.26
CA GLU A 59 2.89 12.26 1.23
C GLU A 59 2.32 12.20 -0.20
N ASN A 60 2.73 13.12 -1.08
CA ASN A 60 2.27 13.16 -2.47
C ASN A 60 2.68 11.91 -3.26
N GLU A 61 3.90 11.40 -3.08
CA GLU A 61 4.37 10.17 -3.75
C GLU A 61 3.65 8.95 -3.18
N LEU A 62 3.41 8.89 -1.87
CA LEU A 62 2.63 7.82 -1.25
C LEU A 62 1.19 7.82 -1.73
N ARG A 63 0.61 9.00 -1.95
CA ARG A 63 -0.73 9.15 -2.52
C ARG A 63 -0.76 8.75 -3.99
N ALA A 64 0.28 9.03 -4.76
CA ALA A 64 0.42 8.56 -6.13
C ALA A 64 0.49 7.02 -6.18
N LEU A 65 1.35 6.41 -5.35
CA LEU A 65 1.43 4.96 -5.18
C LEU A 65 0.07 4.36 -4.78
N PHE A 66 -0.64 5.00 -3.85
CA PHE A 66 -1.99 4.59 -3.47
C PHE A 66 -2.97 4.66 -4.66
N GLY A 67 -2.86 5.67 -5.52
CA GLY A 67 -3.65 5.78 -6.75
C GLY A 67 -3.34 4.69 -7.78
N GLU A 68 -2.09 4.21 -7.81
CA GLU A 68 -1.66 3.08 -8.65
C GLU A 68 -2.05 1.73 -8.06
N THR A 69 -2.44 1.66 -6.78
CA THR A 69 -2.92 0.41 -6.20
C THR A 69 -4.16 -0.08 -6.95
N THR A 70 -4.14 -1.34 -7.37
CA THR A 70 -5.39 -2.01 -7.71
C THR A 70 -6.16 -2.22 -6.42
N SER A 71 -7.35 -1.63 -6.35
CA SER A 71 -8.34 -2.03 -5.35
C SER A 71 -8.62 -3.50 -5.60
N MET A 72 -8.01 -4.39 -4.81
CA MET A 72 -8.55 -5.72 -4.62
C MET A 72 -9.85 -5.52 -3.84
N GLY A 73 -10.89 -5.10 -4.57
CA GLY A 73 -12.26 -5.10 -4.07
C GLY A 73 -12.51 -6.48 -3.46
N ALA A 74 -13.23 -6.48 -2.33
CA ALA A 74 -13.55 -7.61 -1.48
C ALA A 74 -13.40 -8.97 -2.17
N PRO A 75 -12.78 -9.98 -1.51
CA PRO A 75 -12.56 -11.28 -2.14
C PRO A 75 -13.83 -11.66 -2.88
N ARG A 76 -13.72 -11.84 -4.21
CA ARG A 76 -14.84 -12.37 -4.98
C ARG A 76 -15.25 -13.63 -4.22
N SER A 77 -16.43 -13.61 -3.61
CA SER A 77 -17.07 -14.84 -3.16
C SER A 77 -17.07 -15.74 -4.38
N TYR A 78 -16.22 -16.76 -4.34
CA TYR A 78 -16.43 -17.92 -5.17
C TYR A 78 -17.47 -18.73 -4.41
N ASP A 79 -18.71 -18.60 -4.91
CA ASP A 79 -19.96 -19.24 -4.47
C ASP A 79 -20.56 -18.74 -3.14
#